data_AF-A0AAU7UPK2-F1
#
_entry.id   AF-A0AAU7UPK2-F1
#
_cell.length_a   1.000
_cell.length_b   1.000
_cell.length_c   1.000
_cell.angle_alpha   90.00
_cell.angle_beta   90.00
_cell.angle_gamma   90.00
#
_symmetry.space_group_name_H-M   'P 1'
#
loop_
_entity.id
_entity.type
_entity.pdbx_description
1 polymer ?
#
loop_
_entity_poly.entity_id
_entity_poly.type
_entity_poly.pdbx_seq_one_letter_code
_entity_poly.pdbx_strand_id
1 'polypeptide(L)'
;MDGEWNDDLAYDSYQLYSRDHGAIITVNCYETGDETAQSIIDTAQEQTSGESRSSVLEETSGTVTGGVYWTVHGLLARQEIRAIDETESVLFGAIAGISVDGRLYKVSVEMVTVTSDQATADLYAQMLPTVSFAGQVLDSPALS
;
A
#
# COMPACT_ATOMS: atom_id res chain seq x y z
N MET A 1 -21.39 -7.46 13.31
CA MET A 1 -21.37 -6.01 13.58
C MET A 1 -20.18 -5.53 12.79
N ASP A 2 -20.40 -4.70 11.79
CA ASP A 2 -19.28 -4.10 11.06
C ASP A 2 -18.52 -3.20 12.05
N GLY A 3 -17.30 -3.57 12.39
CA GLY A 3 -16.45 -2.74 13.24
C GLY A 3 -16.25 -1.39 12.57
N GLU A 4 -16.44 -0.32 13.32
CA GLU A 4 -16.08 1.03 12.86
C GLU A 4 -14.55 1.11 12.71
N TRP A 5 -14.08 1.85 11.70
CA TRP A 5 -12.66 2.16 11.56
C TRP A 5 -12.22 3.07 12.71
N ASN A 6 -11.16 2.68 13.40
CA ASN A 6 -10.51 3.50 14.41
C ASN A 6 -9.35 4.27 13.78
N ASP A 7 -9.22 5.54 14.14
CA ASP A 7 -8.03 6.36 13.85
C ASP A 7 -7.07 6.20 15.03
N ASP A 8 -6.01 5.41 14.83
CA ASP A 8 -5.14 4.97 15.92
C ASP A 8 -3.94 5.89 16.11
N LEU A 9 -3.32 6.36 15.02
CA LEU A 9 -2.08 7.15 15.06
C LEU A 9 -1.96 8.10 13.86
N ALA A 10 -1.76 9.38 14.17
CA ALA A 10 -1.54 10.44 13.20
C ALA A 10 -0.23 11.21 13.53
N TYR A 11 0.74 11.15 12.62
CA TYR A 11 1.84 12.12 12.53
C TYR A 11 1.70 12.90 11.22
N ASP A 12 2.41 14.02 11.07
CA ASP A 12 2.29 14.90 9.88
C ASP A 12 2.48 14.15 8.53
N SER A 13 3.14 12.99 8.53
CA SER A 13 3.45 12.16 7.36
C SER A 13 2.89 10.73 7.40
N TYR A 14 2.13 10.36 8.45
CA TYR A 14 1.69 8.98 8.71
C TYR A 14 0.27 8.97 9.28
N GLN A 15 -0.64 8.21 8.68
CA GLN A 15 -1.97 7.94 9.22
C GLN A 15 -2.19 6.43 9.28
N LEU A 16 -2.75 5.96 10.39
CA LEU A 16 -3.08 4.56 10.61
C LEU A 16 -4.56 4.42 10.97
N TYR A 17 -5.27 3.66 10.15
CA TYR A 17 -6.62 3.20 10.45
C TYR A 17 -6.60 1.71 10.76
N SER A 18 -7.29 1.29 11.82
CA SER A 18 -7.48 -0.13 12.10
C SER A 18 -8.95 -0.51 12.25
N ARG A 19 -9.22 -1.79 12.02
CA ARG A 19 -10.52 -2.42 12.22
C ARG A 19 -10.30 -3.88 12.66
N ASP A 20 -11.38 -4.53 13.10
CA ASP A 20 -11.56 -5.99 13.25
C ASP A 20 -10.40 -6.88 12.78
N HIS A 21 -10.03 -7.90 13.57
CA HIS A 21 -8.99 -8.88 13.22
C HIS A 21 -7.61 -8.27 12.84
N GLY A 22 -7.35 -7.03 13.26
CA GLY A 22 -6.08 -6.35 13.00
C GLY A 22 -5.96 -5.81 11.57
N ALA A 23 -7.06 -5.70 10.83
CA ALA A 23 -7.08 -5.06 9.53
C ALA A 23 -6.58 -3.61 9.63
N ILE A 24 -5.66 -3.24 8.75
CA ILE A 24 -4.94 -1.97 8.80
C ILE A 24 -4.98 -1.27 7.45
N ILE A 25 -5.18 0.05 7.46
CA ILE A 25 -4.87 0.96 6.36
C ILE A 25 -3.80 1.92 6.83
N THR A 26 -2.66 1.95 6.14
CA THR A 26 -1.59 2.91 6.38
C THR A 26 -1.50 3.89 5.22
N VAL A 27 -1.48 5.19 5.52
CA VAL A 27 -1.23 6.26 4.55
C VAL A 27 0.06 6.98 4.92
N ASN A 28 1.03 6.98 4.02
CA ASN A 28 2.33 7.61 4.19
C ASN A 28 2.55 8.71 3.16
N CYS A 29 3.16 9.82 3.58
CA CYS A 29 3.71 10.82 2.67
C CYS A 29 4.92 11.50 3.31
N TYR A 30 6.13 11.15 2.89
CA TYR A 30 7.36 11.73 3.43
C TYR A 30 8.37 12.07 2.34
N GLU A 31 9.16 13.11 2.59
CA GLU A 31 10.25 13.52 1.70
C GLU A 31 11.41 12.52 1.78
N THR A 32 12.03 12.23 0.64
CA THR A 32 13.26 11.44 0.52
C THR A 32 14.32 12.22 -0.26
N GLY A 33 15.59 12.01 0.09
CA GLY A 33 16.71 12.85 -0.38
C GLY A 33 17.62 12.20 -1.41
N ASP A 34 17.96 10.92 -1.24
CA ASP A 34 18.98 10.23 -2.07
C ASP A 34 18.37 9.26 -3.10
N GLU A 35 17.04 9.28 -3.22
CA GLU A 35 16.29 8.39 -4.11
C GLU A 35 15.88 9.09 -5.42
N THR A 36 15.46 8.27 -6.39
CA THR A 36 14.71 8.72 -7.56
C THR A 36 13.27 8.21 -7.45
N ALA A 37 12.35 8.81 -8.21
CA ALA A 37 10.98 8.33 -8.25
C ALA A 37 10.89 6.84 -8.61
N GLN A 38 11.75 6.36 -9.51
CA GLN A 38 11.80 4.95 -9.89
C GLN A 38 12.41 4.06 -8.79
N SER A 39 13.49 4.50 -8.13
CA SER A 39 14.12 3.68 -7.08
C SER A 39 13.20 3.48 -5.86
N ILE A 40 12.28 4.42 -5.59
CA ILE A 40 11.21 4.23 -4.60
C ILE A 40 10.33 3.03 -4.97
N ILE A 41 9.96 2.92 -6.25
CA ILE A 41 9.13 1.81 -6.75
C ILE A 41 9.92 0.50 -6.70
N ASP A 42 11.15 0.50 -7.20
CA ASP A 42 12.00 -0.69 -7.22
C ASP A 42 12.21 -1.23 -5.79
N THR A 43 12.43 -0.33 -4.82
CA THR A 43 12.56 -0.70 -3.39
C THR A 43 11.25 -1.28 -2.83
N ALA A 44 10.09 -0.70 -3.19
CA ALA A 44 8.81 -1.20 -2.72
C ALA A 44 8.48 -2.60 -3.28
N GLN A 45 8.84 -2.85 -4.54
CA GLN A 45 8.72 -4.16 -5.17
C GLN A 45 9.65 -5.18 -4.50
N GLU A 46 10.92 -4.84 -4.31
CA GLU A 46 11.90 -5.70 -3.63
C GLU A 46 11.47 -6.05 -2.21
N GLN A 47 10.96 -5.08 -1.44
CA GLN A 47 10.43 -5.34 -0.09
C GLN A 47 9.19 -6.23 -0.08
N THR A 48 8.45 -6.33 -1.19
CA THR A 48 7.22 -7.13 -1.29
C THR A 48 7.47 -8.53 -1.81
N SER A 49 8.46 -8.73 -2.68
CA SER A 49 8.72 -10.03 -3.33
C SER A 49 10.14 -10.57 -3.20
N GLY A 50 11.08 -9.81 -2.63
CA GLY A 50 12.53 -10.07 -2.75
C GLY A 50 13.09 -11.17 -1.83
N GLU A 51 12.61 -11.27 -0.59
CA GLU A 51 13.28 -12.11 0.43
C GLU A 51 12.37 -13.12 1.15
N SER A 52 11.05 -13.06 0.92
CA SER A 52 10.09 -13.86 1.65
C SER A 52 9.25 -14.77 0.76
N ARG A 53 8.57 -15.73 1.38
CA ARG A 53 7.50 -16.53 0.72
C ARG A 53 6.26 -15.69 0.36
N SER A 54 6.37 -14.37 0.41
CA SER A 54 5.38 -13.44 -0.09
C SER A 54 5.35 -13.48 -1.61
N SER A 55 4.24 -13.08 -2.19
CA SER A 55 4.07 -13.11 -3.64
C SER A 55 3.23 -11.93 -4.09
N VAL A 56 3.63 -11.33 -5.21
CA VAL A 56 2.76 -10.45 -5.97
C VAL A 56 1.79 -11.34 -6.75
N LEU A 57 0.49 -11.11 -6.56
CA LEU A 57 -0.55 -11.80 -7.32
C LEU A 57 -0.84 -11.02 -8.61
N GLU A 58 -1.03 -9.72 -8.47
CA GLU A 58 -1.26 -8.79 -9.58
C GLU A 58 -0.64 -7.44 -9.27
N GLU A 59 -0.20 -6.76 -10.31
CA GLU A 59 0.39 -5.43 -10.19
C GLU A 59 0.19 -4.61 -11.45
N THR A 60 0.29 -3.29 -11.30
CA THR A 60 0.30 -2.35 -12.41
C THR A 60 1.21 -1.18 -12.06
N SER A 61 2.02 -0.74 -13.02
CA SER A 61 2.86 0.45 -12.87
C SER A 61 2.49 1.48 -13.91
N GLY A 62 2.65 2.75 -13.58
CA GLY A 62 2.34 3.84 -14.48
C GLY A 62 2.99 5.15 -14.06
N THR A 63 2.57 6.22 -14.74
CA THR A 63 3.04 7.58 -14.47
C THR A 63 1.94 8.40 -13.81
N VAL A 64 2.33 9.27 -12.88
CA VAL A 64 1.47 10.27 -12.25
C VAL A 64 2.13 11.64 -12.38
N THR A 65 1.39 12.72 -12.15
CA THR A 65 1.95 14.06 -12.15
C THR A 65 3.10 14.15 -11.16
N GLY A 66 4.30 14.45 -11.67
CA GLY A 66 5.51 14.56 -10.86
C GLY A 66 6.28 13.25 -10.66
N GLY A 67 5.83 12.09 -11.19
CA GLY A 67 6.62 10.87 -11.08
C GLY A 67 5.95 9.59 -11.56
N VAL A 68 6.19 8.50 -10.83
CA VAL A 68 5.77 7.14 -11.19
C VAL A 68 5.09 6.47 -10.00
N TYR A 69 4.22 5.50 -10.31
CA TYR A 69 3.50 4.75 -9.31
C TYR A 69 3.50 3.25 -9.61
N TRP A 70 3.20 2.48 -8.58
CA TRP A 70 2.98 1.05 -8.59
C TRP A 70 1.76 0.73 -7.72
N THR A 71 0.81 -0.02 -8.27
CA THR A 71 -0.32 -0.60 -7.55
C THR A 71 -0.18 -2.12 -7.51
N VAL A 72 -0.51 -2.73 -6.38
CA VAL A 72 -0.23 -4.14 -6.10
C VAL A 72 -1.35 -4.80 -5.32
N HIS A 73 -1.63 -6.05 -5.67
CA HIS A 73 -2.32 -7.02 -4.84
C HIS A 73 -1.38 -8.21 -4.62
N GLY A 74 -1.16 -8.57 -3.37
CA GLY A 74 -0.19 -9.59 -3.01
C GLY A 74 -0.53 -10.35 -1.74
N LEU A 75 0.18 -11.45 -1.51
CA LEU A 75 0.17 -12.22 -0.28
C LEU A 75 1.46 -11.96 0.48
N LEU A 76 1.30 -11.66 1.77
CA LEU A 76 2.39 -11.51 2.72
C LEU A 76 2.52 -12.79 3.53
N ALA A 77 3.72 -13.35 3.52
CA ALA A 77 4.04 -14.47 4.40
C ALA A 77 4.03 -14.01 5.87
N ARG A 78 3.68 -14.91 6.78
CA ARG A 78 3.54 -14.59 8.21
C ARG A 78 4.75 -13.91 8.89
N GLN A 79 5.97 -14.15 8.37
CA GLN A 79 7.19 -13.57 8.91
C GLN A 79 7.47 -12.15 8.40
N GLU A 80 6.66 -11.65 7.48
CA GLU A 80 6.74 -10.27 7.02
C GLU A 80 6.43 -9.32 8.17
N ILE A 81 7.21 -8.26 8.29
CA ILE A 81 6.94 -7.19 9.27
C ILE A 81 5.55 -6.55 9.03
N ARG A 82 5.09 -6.57 7.78
CA ARG A 82 3.78 -6.05 7.38
C ARG A 82 2.64 -7.05 7.58
N ALA A 83 2.91 -8.31 7.92
CA ALA A 83 1.87 -9.29 8.21
C ALA A 83 1.24 -9.03 9.59
N ILE A 84 -0.07 -9.25 9.71
CA ILE A 84 -0.81 -9.01 10.96
C ILE A 84 -0.59 -10.20 11.91
N ASP A 85 -0.14 -9.91 13.13
CA ASP A 85 0.03 -10.88 14.23
C ASP A 85 0.67 -12.22 13.79
N GLU A 86 1.74 -12.14 12.99
CA GLU A 86 2.44 -13.29 12.43
C GLU A 86 1.50 -14.28 11.71
N THR A 87 0.52 -13.75 10.97
CA THR A 87 -0.47 -14.50 10.20
C THR A 87 -0.37 -14.16 8.72
N GLU A 88 -0.55 -15.15 7.84
CA GLU A 88 -0.59 -14.91 6.39
C GLU A 88 -1.65 -13.85 6.07
N SER A 89 -1.21 -12.80 5.40
CA SER A 89 -2.01 -11.59 5.17
C SER A 89 -2.09 -11.28 3.68
N VAL A 90 -3.15 -10.60 3.27
CA VAL A 90 -3.30 -10.04 1.93
C VAL A 90 -2.99 -8.55 1.97
N LEU A 91 -2.25 -8.07 0.97
CA LEU A 91 -1.85 -6.69 0.77
C LEU A 91 -2.53 -6.13 -0.47
N PHE A 92 -3.12 -4.94 -0.34
CA PHE A 92 -3.52 -4.08 -1.45
C PHE A 92 -2.78 -2.74 -1.29
N GLY A 93 -1.93 -2.39 -2.24
CA GLY A 93 -1.03 -1.25 -2.12
C GLY A 93 -1.07 -0.32 -3.32
N ALA A 94 -0.88 0.97 -3.06
CA ALA A 94 -0.54 2.00 -4.04
C ALA A 94 0.67 2.77 -3.52
N ILE A 95 1.77 2.77 -4.25
CA ILE A 95 3.03 3.43 -3.88
C ILE A 95 3.44 4.34 -5.04
N ALA A 96 3.88 5.55 -4.75
CA ALA A 96 4.43 6.47 -5.74
C ALA A 96 5.65 7.22 -5.25
N GLY A 97 6.57 7.46 -6.17
CA GLY A 97 7.61 8.48 -6.04
C GLY A 97 7.17 9.72 -6.79
N ILE A 98 6.99 10.85 -6.11
CA ILE A 98 6.44 12.09 -6.69
C ILE A 98 7.36 13.27 -6.37
N SER A 99 7.78 13.99 -7.41
CA SER A 99 8.54 15.23 -7.25
C SER A 99 7.63 16.46 -7.35
N VAL A 100 7.72 17.34 -6.35
CA VAL A 100 7.03 18.62 -6.28
C VAL A 100 8.04 19.69 -5.86
N ASP A 101 8.14 20.76 -6.63
CA ASP A 101 9.04 21.91 -6.37
C ASP A 101 10.51 21.51 -6.09
N GLY A 102 10.99 20.47 -6.79
CA GLY A 102 12.38 19.98 -6.65
C GLY A 102 12.63 19.08 -5.45
N ARG A 103 11.59 18.75 -4.67
CA ARG A 103 11.64 17.79 -3.55
C ARG A 103 10.99 16.49 -3.98
N LEU A 104 11.53 15.35 -3.56
CA LEU A 104 10.99 14.02 -3.87
C LEU A 104 10.26 13.48 -2.65
N TYR A 105 9.08 12.92 -2.87
CA TYR A 105 8.26 12.30 -1.84
C TYR A 105 7.98 10.84 -2.18
N LYS A 106 8.04 9.97 -1.17
CA LYS A 106 7.35 8.69 -1.23
C LYS A 106 5.95 8.88 -0.66
N VAL A 107 4.95 8.50 -1.45
CA VAL A 107 3.55 8.46 -1.05
C VAL A 107 3.08 7.01 -1.10
N SER A 108 2.42 6.51 -0.06
CA SER A 108 1.80 5.19 -0.11
C SER A 108 0.44 5.14 0.58
N VAL A 109 -0.43 4.27 0.06
CA VAL A 109 -1.62 3.74 0.73
C VAL A 109 -1.48 2.24 0.71
N GLU A 110 -1.35 1.62 1.88
CA GLU A 110 -1.20 0.16 2.03
C GLU A 110 -2.32 -0.35 2.92
N MET A 111 -3.09 -1.29 2.41
CA MET A 111 -4.22 -1.92 3.08
C MET A 111 -3.90 -3.39 3.29
N VAL A 112 -3.91 -3.84 4.54
CA VAL A 112 -3.52 -5.20 4.93
C VAL A 112 -4.61 -5.81 5.80
N THR A 113 -4.95 -7.07 5.53
CA THR A 113 -5.81 -7.89 6.39
C THR A 113 -5.34 -9.34 6.39
N VAL A 114 -5.71 -10.11 7.40
CA VAL A 114 -5.42 -11.55 7.44
C VAL A 114 -6.18 -12.27 6.31
N THR A 115 -5.58 -13.30 5.72
CA THR A 115 -6.17 -14.06 4.60
C THR A 115 -7.51 -14.73 4.93
N SER A 116 -7.81 -14.95 6.22
CA SER A 116 -9.11 -15.49 6.66
C SER A 116 -10.24 -14.46 6.69
N ASP A 117 -9.95 -13.16 6.58
CA ASP A 117 -10.96 -12.09 6.58
C ASP A 117 -11.28 -11.64 5.15
N GLN A 118 -12.01 -12.49 4.44
CA GLN A 118 -12.42 -12.23 3.06
C GLN A 118 -13.29 -10.98 2.91
N ALA A 119 -14.13 -10.68 3.91
CA ALA A 119 -15.02 -9.51 3.85
C ALA A 119 -14.22 -8.20 3.81
N THR A 120 -13.16 -8.11 4.62
CA THR A 120 -12.25 -6.97 4.58
C THR A 120 -11.39 -6.94 3.32
N ALA A 121 -10.94 -8.11 2.83
CA ALA A 121 -10.20 -8.19 1.57
C ALA A 121 -11.04 -7.68 0.37
N ASP A 122 -12.31 -8.08 0.29
CA ASP A 122 -13.26 -7.62 -0.74
C ASP A 122 -13.51 -6.11 -0.65
N LEU A 123 -13.52 -5.55 0.56
CA LEU A 123 -13.63 -4.11 0.76
C LEU A 123 -12.37 -3.38 0.23
N TYR A 124 -11.17 -3.86 0.57
CA TYR A 124 -9.93 -3.27 0.06
C TYR A 124 -9.80 -3.35 -1.46
N ALA A 125 -10.26 -4.45 -2.07
CA ALA A 125 -10.32 -4.59 -3.51
C ALA A 125 -11.23 -3.54 -4.17
N GLN A 126 -12.30 -3.12 -3.49
CA GLN A 126 -13.15 -2.00 -3.94
C GLN A 126 -12.53 -0.63 -3.66
N MET A 127 -11.70 -0.50 -2.63
CA MET A 127 -11.06 0.76 -2.26
C MET A 127 -9.83 1.09 -3.13
N LEU A 128 -9.01 0.11 -3.50
CA LEU A 128 -7.78 0.34 -4.25
C LEU A 128 -7.99 1.14 -5.56
N PRO A 129 -9.03 0.87 -6.38
CA PRO A 129 -9.32 1.66 -7.58
C PRO A 129 -9.77 3.11 -7.31
N THR A 130 -10.03 3.48 -6.05
CA THR A 130 -10.40 4.85 -5.67
C THR A 130 -9.20 5.68 -5.22
N VAL A 131 -8.03 5.06 -5.05
CA VAL A 131 -6.82 5.76 -4.62
C VAL A 131 -6.37 6.73 -5.72
N SER A 132 -6.08 7.95 -5.29
CA SER A 132 -5.56 9.00 -6.17
C SER A 132 -4.33 9.65 -5.57
N PHE A 133 -3.32 9.89 -6.39
CA PHE A 133 -2.16 10.71 -6.03
C PHE A 133 -2.08 11.93 -6.94
N ALA A 134 -1.71 13.09 -6.38
CA ALA A 134 -1.68 14.36 -7.09
C ALA A 134 -2.99 14.69 -7.87
N GLY A 135 -4.14 14.27 -7.32
CA GLY A 135 -5.46 14.47 -7.93
C GLY A 135 -5.76 13.54 -9.13
N GLN A 136 -4.91 12.55 -9.40
CA GLN A 136 -5.10 11.57 -10.46
C GLN A 136 -5.39 10.19 -9.85
N VAL A 137 -6.52 9.60 -10.23
CA VAL A 137 -6.84 8.21 -9.91
C VAL A 137 -5.83 7.30 -10.60
N LEU A 138 -5.30 6.33 -9.87
CA LEU A 138 -4.30 5.40 -10.37
C LEU A 138 -4.96 4.23 -11.11
N ASP A 139 -4.26 3.65 -12.07
CA ASP A 139 -4.69 2.36 -12.60
C ASP A 139 -4.48 1.29 -11.52
N SER A 140 -5.48 0.42 -11.37
CA SER A 140 -5.46 -0.68 -10.41
C SER A 140 -5.32 -2.01 -11.17
N PRO A 141 -4.61 -3.01 -10.60
CA PRO A 141 -4.63 -4.36 -11.14
C PRO A 141 -6.06 -4.91 -11.28
N ALA A 142 -6.24 -5.88 -12.17
CA ALA A 142 -7.54 -6.46 -12.46
C ALA A 142 -7.95 -7.50 -11.39
N LEU A 143 -8.28 -7.01 -10.19
CA LEU A 143 -8.57 -7.83 -9.01
C LEU A 143 -9.71 -8.84 -9.30
N SER A 144 -9.35 -10.10 -9.57
CA SER A 144 -10.27 -11.19 -9.92
C SER A 144 -10.75 -12.01 -8.73
#